data_AF-A0A3C7W1X4-F1
#
_entry.id   AF-A0A3C7W1X4-F1
#
_cell.length_a   1.000
_cell.length_b   1.000
_cell.length_c   1.000
_cell.angle_alpha   90.00
_cell.angle_beta   90.00
_cell.angle_gamma   90.00
#
_symmetry.space_group_name_H-M   'P 1'
#
loop_
_entity.id
_entity.type
_entity.pdbx_description
1 polymer ?
#
loop_
_entity_poly.entity_id
_entity_poly.type
_entity_poly.pdbx_seq_one_letter_code
_entity_poly.pdbx_strand_id
1 'polypeptide(L)'
;MQGKLPAYPKLTFGVVDVRDVADAHVAAMTDPEAPGRRFLLGESVLTFSEIGDVLREAYPARKLPKGELPNWLVRALSLLNPTLKQIVPELGKTRAFDNSRARALLGRDLVPAREAILESARTLVDLGEL
;
A
#
# COMPACT_ATOMS: atom_id res chain seq x y z
N MET A 1 -4.80 -12.73 10.52
CA MET A 1 -4.46 -13.55 9.32
C MET A 1 -3.05 -14.10 9.49
N GLN A 2 -2.85 -15.42 9.53
CA GLN A 2 -1.51 -16.00 9.74
C GLN A 2 -0.64 -15.85 8.49
N GLY A 3 0.55 -15.25 8.63
CA GLY A 3 1.55 -15.02 7.58
C GLY A 3 2.13 -16.32 7.01
N LYS A 4 1.36 -17.00 6.17
CA LYS A 4 1.69 -18.32 5.60
C LYS A 4 2.51 -18.26 4.30
N LEU A 5 2.83 -17.07 3.79
CA LEU A 5 3.64 -16.94 2.57
C LEU A 5 5.11 -16.75 2.95
N PRO A 6 6.02 -17.63 2.47
CA PRO A 6 7.45 -17.55 2.83
C PRO A 6 8.16 -16.33 2.20
N ALA A 7 7.60 -15.78 1.14
CA ALA A 7 8.12 -14.64 0.38
C ALA A 7 6.96 -13.85 -0.26
N TYR A 8 7.24 -12.63 -0.71
CA TYR A 8 6.23 -11.73 -1.28
C TYR A 8 5.91 -12.08 -2.74
N PRO A 9 4.63 -12.17 -3.15
CA PRO A 9 4.31 -12.13 -4.57
C PRO A 9 4.70 -10.76 -5.16
N LYS A 10 5.10 -10.72 -6.44
CA LYS A 10 5.47 -9.47 -7.13
C LYS A 10 4.23 -8.61 -7.41
N LEU A 11 3.82 -7.85 -6.40
CA LEU A 11 2.69 -6.93 -6.43
C LEU A 11 3.17 -5.52 -6.12
N THR A 12 2.50 -4.52 -6.67
CA THR A 12 2.70 -3.11 -6.33
C THR A 12 1.43 -2.51 -5.73
N PHE A 13 1.60 -1.61 -4.77
CA PHE A 13 0.52 -0.92 -4.07
C PHE A 13 0.74 0.58 -4.13
N GLY A 14 -0.31 1.34 -4.42
CA GLY A 14 -0.34 2.76 -4.11
C GLY A 14 -0.52 2.93 -2.61
N VAL A 15 0.40 3.65 -1.97
CA VAL A 15 0.37 3.89 -0.53
C VAL A 15 -0.05 5.33 -0.27
N VAL A 16 -0.98 5.52 0.67
CA VAL A 16 -1.44 6.83 1.13
C VAL A 16 -1.75 6.76 2.62
N ASP A 17 -1.49 7.85 3.34
CA ASP A 17 -1.92 7.99 4.73
C ASP A 17 -3.43 8.28 4.80
N VAL A 18 -4.14 7.62 5.71
CA VAL A 18 -5.60 7.79 5.85
C VAL A 18 -5.98 9.21 6.28
N ARG A 19 -5.09 9.95 6.96
CA ARG A 19 -5.31 11.35 7.34
C ARG A 19 -5.37 12.25 6.11
N ASP A 20 -4.51 12.03 5.12
CA ASP A 20 -4.57 12.75 3.85
C ASP A 20 -5.86 12.44 3.09
N VAL A 21 -6.36 11.20 3.17
CA VAL A 21 -7.64 10.82 2.57
C VAL A 21 -8.80 11.56 3.23
N ALA A 22 -8.81 11.64 4.56
CA ALA A 22 -9.81 12.39 5.31
C ALA A 22 -9.76 13.89 4.99
N ASP A 23 -8.58 14.49 5.01
CA ASP A 23 -8.38 15.91 4.68
C ASP A 23 -8.83 16.20 3.24
N ALA A 24 -8.51 15.32 2.29
CA ALA A 24 -8.90 15.50 0.90
C ALA A 24 -10.41 15.39 0.70
N HIS A 25 -11.08 14.49 1.44
CA HIS A 25 -12.54 14.43 1.45
C HIS A 25 -13.16 15.73 1.94
N VAL A 26 -12.67 16.29 3.05
CA VAL A 26 -13.17 17.55 3.60
C VAL A 26 -12.88 18.72 2.65
N ALA A 27 -11.66 18.82 2.12
CA ALA A 27 -11.27 19.87 1.18
C ALA A 27 -12.12 19.85 -0.09
N ALA A 28 -12.39 18.66 -0.65
CA ALA A 28 -13.21 18.50 -1.85
C ALA A 28 -14.68 18.93 -1.64
N MET A 29 -15.19 18.92 -0.40
CA MET A 29 -16.55 19.39 -0.12
C MET A 29 -16.69 20.91 -0.20
N THR A 30 -15.59 21.64 0.03
CA THR A 30 -15.59 23.10 0.09
C THR A 30 -14.92 23.77 -1.11
N ASP A 31 -14.18 23.01 -1.92
CA ASP A 31 -13.51 23.51 -3.13
C ASP A 31 -14.53 23.65 -4.29
N PRO A 32 -14.80 24.87 -4.78
CA PRO A 32 -15.72 25.09 -5.90
C PRO A 32 -15.24 24.45 -7.22
N GLU A 33 -13.96 24.12 -7.34
CA GLU A 33 -13.36 23.48 -8.53
C GLU A 33 -13.39 21.95 -8.45
N ALA A 34 -13.73 21.36 -7.30
CA ALA A 34 -13.77 19.91 -7.11
C ALA A 34 -14.89 19.19 -7.89
N PRO A 35 -16.12 19.74 -8.07
CA PRO A 35 -17.19 19.07 -8.79
C PRO A 35 -16.79 18.59 -10.19
N GLY A 36 -17.13 17.34 -10.51
CA GLY A 36 -16.81 16.72 -11.81
C GLY A 36 -15.34 16.29 -11.99
N ARG A 37 -14.47 16.55 -11.01
CA ARG A 37 -13.07 16.10 -11.04
C ARG A 37 -12.89 14.76 -10.35
N ARG A 38 -11.84 14.05 -10.75
CA ARG A 38 -11.34 12.84 -10.10
C ARG A 38 -9.98 13.15 -9.49
N PHE A 39 -9.78 12.68 -8.26
CA PHE A 39 -8.56 12.82 -7.50
C PHE A 39 -8.02 11.42 -7.19
N LEU A 40 -6.75 11.18 -7.51
CA LEU A 40 -6.05 9.97 -7.09
C LEU A 40 -5.24 10.31 -5.85
N LEU A 41 -5.54 9.63 -4.75
CA LEU A 41 -4.80 9.76 -3.50
C LEU A 41 -3.83 8.59 -3.38
N GLY A 42 -2.55 8.94 -3.38
CA GLY A 42 -1.42 8.03 -3.38
C GLY A 42 -0.16 8.87 -3.32
N GLU A 43 0.71 8.65 -2.34
CA GLU A 43 1.98 9.36 -2.25
C GLU A 43 3.00 8.72 -3.20
N SER A 44 3.19 7.41 -3.07
CA SER A 44 4.09 6.62 -3.92
C SER A 44 3.54 5.21 -4.19
N VAL A 45 4.11 4.56 -5.19
CA VAL A 45 3.82 3.15 -5.52
C VAL A 45 4.99 2.31 -5.05
N LEU A 46 4.72 1.37 -4.15
CA LEU A 46 5.73 0.46 -3.59
C LEU A 46 5.42 -0.99 -3.94
N THR A 47 6.44 -1.80 -4.14
CA THR A 47 6.29 -3.25 -4.20
C THR A 47 5.92 -3.80 -2.81
N PHE A 48 5.34 -5.00 -2.78
CA PHE A 48 5.05 -5.65 -1.51
C PHE A 48 6.32 -5.94 -0.69
N SER A 49 7.42 -6.25 -1.38
CA SER A 49 8.74 -6.45 -0.78
C SER A 49 9.28 -5.16 -0.16
N GLU A 50 9.15 -4.00 -0.84
CA GLU A 50 9.55 -2.69 -0.32
C GLU A 50 8.79 -2.31 0.95
N ILE A 51 7.47 -2.55 0.99
CA ILE A 51 6.67 -2.37 2.22
C ILE A 51 7.21 -3.28 3.33
N GLY A 52 7.48 -4.54 2.99
CA GLY A 52 8.06 -5.51 3.91
C GLY A 52 9.43 -5.10 4.46
N ASP A 53 10.25 -4.41 3.66
CA ASP A 53 11.57 -3.96 4.06
C ASP A 53 11.50 -2.72 4.96
N VAL A 54 10.59 -1.77 4.70
CA VAL A 54 10.28 -0.68 5.64
C VAL A 54 9.92 -1.22 7.02
N LEU A 55 9.04 -2.23 7.08
CA LEU A 55 8.64 -2.85 8.34
C LEU A 55 9.79 -3.61 9.01
N ARG A 56 10.65 -4.26 8.22
CA ARG A 56 11.79 -5.02 8.74
C ARG A 56 12.85 -4.13 9.38
N GLU A 57 13.11 -2.97 8.79
CA GLU A 57 13.99 -1.96 9.36
C GLU A 57 13.51 -1.47 10.73
N ALA A 58 12.21 -1.21 10.87
CA ALA A 58 11.63 -0.69 12.11
C ALA A 58 11.39 -1.79 13.17
N TYR A 59 11.11 -3.03 12.76
CA TYR A 59 10.77 -4.14 13.66
C TYR A 59 11.67 -5.36 13.43
N PRO A 60 12.99 -5.28 13.69
CA PRO A 60 13.95 -6.32 13.34
C PRO A 60 13.75 -7.65 14.08
N ALA A 61 13.10 -7.62 15.25
CA ALA A 61 12.77 -8.81 16.04
C ALA A 61 11.60 -9.63 15.45
N ARG A 62 10.82 -9.06 14.52
CA ARG A 62 9.64 -9.71 13.95
C ARG A 62 10.01 -10.59 12.74
N LYS A 63 9.37 -11.74 12.63
CA LYS A 63 9.54 -12.67 11.49
C LYS A 63 8.67 -12.23 10.32
N LEU A 64 9.25 -11.43 9.42
CA LEU A 64 8.61 -10.99 8.17
C LEU A 64 9.11 -11.82 6.97
N PRO A 65 8.27 -12.14 5.97
CA PRO A 65 8.68 -12.80 4.72
C PRO A 65 9.88 -12.10 4.08
N LYS A 66 10.72 -12.82 3.34
CA LYS A 66 11.91 -12.27 2.68
C LYS A 66 11.95 -12.61 1.19
N GLY A 67 12.30 -11.61 0.38
CA GLY A 67 12.42 -11.77 -1.06
C GLY A 67 11.08 -11.92 -1.78
N GLU A 68 11.16 -12.20 -3.07
CA GLU A 68 10.00 -12.28 -3.96
C GLU A 68 9.83 -13.66 -4.58
N LEU A 69 8.58 -14.10 -4.72
CA LEU A 69 8.23 -15.32 -5.45
C LEU A 69 8.22 -15.05 -6.96
N PRO A 70 8.83 -15.93 -7.78
CA PRO A 70 8.66 -15.87 -9.23
C PRO A 70 7.18 -15.98 -9.64
N ASN A 71 6.75 -15.19 -10.62
CA ASN A 71 5.34 -15.14 -11.04
C ASN A 71 4.79 -16.50 -11.48
N TRP A 72 5.60 -17.33 -12.15
CA TRP A 72 5.18 -18.66 -12.58
C TRP A 72 4.84 -19.57 -11.38
N LEU A 73 5.59 -19.44 -10.28
CA LEU A 73 5.37 -20.23 -9.07
C LEU A 73 4.08 -19.80 -8.38
N VAL A 74 3.82 -18.50 -8.29
CA VAL A 74 2.54 -17.99 -7.76
C VAL A 74 1.36 -18.46 -8.62
N ARG A 75 1.51 -18.47 -9.96
CA ARG A 75 0.49 -19.02 -10.87
C ARG A 75 0.23 -20.50 -10.64
N ALA A 76 1.28 -21.32 -10.44
CA ALA A 76 1.12 -22.74 -10.13
C ALA A 76 0.39 -22.95 -8.79
N LEU A 77 0.81 -22.25 -7.73
CA LEU A 77 0.19 -22.33 -6.41
C LEU A 77 -1.26 -21.83 -6.39
N SER A 78 -1.63 -20.92 -7.29
CA SER A 78 -2.99 -20.39 -7.40
C SER A 78 -4.06 -21.44 -7.76
N LEU A 79 -3.66 -22.57 -8.35
CA LEU A 79 -4.56 -23.67 -8.67
C LEU A 79 -5.09 -24.36 -7.40
N LEU A 80 -4.34 -24.29 -6.31
CA LEU A 80 -4.66 -24.93 -5.03
C LEU A 80 -5.15 -23.91 -3.98
N ASN A 81 -5.00 -22.61 -4.25
CA ASN A 81 -5.31 -21.55 -3.29
C ASN A 81 -6.18 -20.45 -3.93
N PRO A 82 -7.47 -20.34 -3.55
CA PRO A 82 -8.38 -19.35 -4.14
C PRO A 82 -7.98 -17.90 -3.85
N THR A 83 -7.33 -17.62 -2.71
CA THR A 83 -6.80 -16.28 -2.39
C THR A 83 -5.67 -15.89 -3.33
N LEU A 84 -4.76 -16.82 -3.67
CA LEU A 84 -3.72 -16.55 -4.65
C LEU A 84 -4.30 -16.32 -6.05
N LYS A 85 -5.36 -17.04 -6.41
CA LYS A 85 -6.05 -16.86 -7.70
C LYS A 85 -6.55 -15.42 -7.92
N GLN A 86 -6.94 -14.73 -6.85
CA GLN A 86 -7.39 -13.32 -6.92
C GLN A 86 -6.26 -12.36 -7.28
N ILE A 87 -5.02 -12.63 -6.86
CA ILE A 87 -3.88 -11.72 -7.11
C ILE A 87 -3.13 -12.03 -8.40
N VAL A 88 -3.33 -13.20 -9.03
CA VAL A 88 -2.65 -13.60 -10.27
C VAL A 88 -2.75 -12.56 -11.40
N PRO A 89 -3.91 -11.93 -11.66
CA PRO A 89 -4.02 -10.91 -12.70
C PRO A 89 -3.16 -9.67 -12.45
N GLU A 90 -2.79 -9.38 -11.20
CA GLU A 90 -2.00 -8.20 -10.84
C GLU A 90 -0.49 -8.46 -10.79
N LEU A 91 -0.05 -9.73 -10.90
CA LEU A 91 1.36 -10.08 -10.78
C LEU A 91 2.23 -9.40 -11.84
N GLY A 92 3.28 -8.72 -11.38
CA GLY A 92 4.27 -8.04 -12.22
C GLY A 92 3.75 -6.77 -12.90
N LYS A 93 2.55 -6.29 -12.54
CA LYS A 93 2.04 -5.00 -13.02
C LYS A 93 2.44 -3.91 -12.05
N THR A 94 2.90 -2.78 -12.59
CA THR A 94 3.10 -1.54 -11.85
C THR A 94 2.11 -0.51 -12.37
N ARG A 95 1.25 0.01 -11.49
CA ARG A 95 0.31 1.08 -11.85
C ARG A 95 0.84 2.39 -11.28
N ALA A 96 1.36 3.25 -12.13
CA ALA A 96 1.68 4.62 -11.76
C ALA A 96 0.39 5.47 -11.69
N PHE A 97 0.43 6.53 -10.90
CA PHE A 97 -0.63 7.54 -10.84
C PHE A 97 -0.01 8.93 -10.71
N ASP A 98 -0.79 9.94 -11.06
CA ASP A 98 -0.46 11.34 -10.81
C ASP A 98 -1.28 11.86 -9.62
N ASN A 99 -0.58 12.36 -8.60
CA ASN A 99 -1.15 12.92 -7.39
C ASN A 99 -1.09 14.46 -7.36
N SER A 100 -0.68 15.11 -8.46
CA SER A 100 -0.58 16.58 -8.57
C SER A 100 -1.87 17.28 -8.13
N ARG A 101 -3.03 16.77 -8.55
CA ARG A 101 -4.34 17.32 -8.18
C ARG A 101 -4.66 17.16 -6.70
N ALA A 102 -4.24 16.06 -6.09
CA ALA A 102 -4.45 15.82 -4.66
C ALA A 102 -3.65 16.81 -3.81
N ARG A 103 -2.38 17.00 -4.19
CA ARG A 103 -1.50 17.99 -3.54
C ARG A 103 -2.01 19.41 -3.71
N ALA A 104 -2.49 19.74 -4.93
CA ALA A 104 -3.09 21.03 -5.21
C ALA A 104 -4.37 21.27 -4.38
N LEU A 105 -5.24 20.26 -4.26
CA LEU A 105 -6.46 20.33 -3.44
C LEU A 105 -6.15 20.56 -1.95
N LEU A 106 -5.12 19.88 -1.44
CA LEU A 106 -4.72 19.99 -0.03
C LEU A 106 -3.85 21.21 0.28
N GLY A 107 -3.23 21.82 -0.74
CA GLY A 107 -2.25 22.90 -0.56
C GLY A 107 -0.94 22.47 0.11
N ARG A 108 -0.68 21.15 0.20
CA ARG A 108 0.52 20.57 0.79
C ARG A 108 0.86 19.23 0.14
N ASP A 109 2.09 18.76 0.37
CA ASP A 109 2.46 17.39 0.03
C ASP A 109 1.74 16.37 0.91
N LEU A 110 1.61 15.15 0.38
CA LEU A 110 1.08 13.99 1.09
C LEU A 110 2.12 13.46 2.09
N VAL A 111 1.65 12.83 3.15
CA VAL A 111 2.48 12.15 4.13
C VAL A 111 3.28 11.04 3.41
N PRO A 112 4.61 10.97 3.61
CA PRO A 112 5.45 9.96 2.95
C PRO A 112 4.96 8.54 3.20
N ALA A 113 4.95 7.69 2.17
CA ALA A 113 4.48 6.30 2.30
C ALA A 113 5.18 5.52 3.41
N ARG A 114 6.48 5.76 3.63
CA ARG A 114 7.24 5.16 4.73
C ARG A 114 6.62 5.48 6.09
N GLU A 115 6.24 6.73 6.32
CA GLU A 115 5.63 7.16 7.57
C GLU A 115 4.24 6.54 7.74
N ALA A 116 3.42 6.56 6.68
CA ALA A 116 2.10 5.93 6.70
C ALA A 116 2.15 4.43 7.04
N ILE A 117 3.14 3.70 6.49
CA ILE A 117 3.38 2.28 6.80
C ILE A 117 3.77 2.09 8.27
N LEU A 118 4.67 2.92 8.79
CA LEU A 118 5.17 2.78 10.16
C LEU A 118 4.13 3.14 11.21
N GLU A 119 3.35 4.19 11.00
CA GLU A 119 2.25 4.58 11.88
C GLU A 119 1.12 3.53 11.88
N SER A 120 0.83 2.94 10.72
CA SER A 120 -0.11 1.81 10.62
C SER A 120 0.39 0.60 11.41
N ALA A 121 1.67 0.24 11.28
CA ALA A 121 2.27 -0.86 12.02
C ALA A 121 2.31 -0.60 13.53
N ARG A 122 2.65 0.64 13.93
CA ARG A 122 2.66 1.08 15.33
C ARG A 122 1.27 0.92 15.96
N THR A 123 0.22 1.34 15.25
CA THR A 123 -1.17 1.18 15.70
C THR A 123 -1.49 -0.29 16.00
N LEU A 124 -1.08 -1.21 15.13
CA LEU A 124 -1.29 -2.64 15.34
C LEU A 124 -0.51 -3.20 16.55
N VAL A 125 0.70 -2.69 16.79
CA VAL A 125 1.49 -3.04 17.99
C VAL A 125 0.82 -2.53 19.26
N ASP A 126 0.37 -1.28 19.25
CA ASP A 126 -0.29 -0.63 20.39
C ASP A 126 -1.62 -1.32 20.74
N LEU A 127 -2.33 -1.86 19.74
CA LEU A 127 -3.54 -2.66 19.92
C LEU A 127 -3.28 -4.12 20.33
N GLY A 128 -2.02 -4.57 20.37
CA GLY A 128 -1.67 -5.96 20.68
C GLY A 128 -2.03 -6.97 19.59
N GLU A 129 -2.27 -6.50 18.36
CA GLU A 129 -2.62 -7.32 17.19
C GLU A 129 -1.39 -7.85 16.44
N LEU A 130 -0.18 -7.48 16.87
CA LEU A 130 1.11 -7.91 16.29
C LEU A 130 2.02 -8.61 17.29
#